data_AF-A0A3A4Q4U2-F1
#
_entry.id   AF-A0A3A4Q4U2-F1
#
_cell.length_a   1.000
_cell.length_b   1.000
_cell.length_c   1.000
_cell.angle_alpha   90.00
_cell.angle_beta   90.00
_cell.angle_gamma   90.00
#
_symmetry.space_group_name_H-M   'P 1'
#
loop_
_entity.id
_entity.type
_entity.pdbx_description
1 polymer ?
#
loop_
_entity_poly.entity_id
_entity_poly.type
_entity_poly.pdbx_seq_one_letter_code
_entity_poly.pdbx_strand_id
1 'polypeptide(L)'
;GVAWPLIFFLFWLKNRGRDLRLERSYSIEVVALAIATLYSFTLMIKGSINLVDTAIFAAIFIGYVSIIMRAPSEEPELVGPARLIGGMRRGPRRVAITGLFAIAAVAIVASAERFAEGLIHSGTQLGIDEFTLVQWLAPFASEAPEFLVAGILAWRGRAAVAMGALLSSKVNQWTLLIGGLPVAYAISSGTLHGLPLDVREIEELYLTAAQSAFAVAVLVSLSLASREAILLLVIFSVQFFLSAIHVPLPFEILGETVLTSSDVRRVAGTVYLVLAVYILVKERHEIAHLWRSARKTARDPGVEHEEDAELHAHTA
;
A
#
# COMPACT_ATOMS: atom_id res chain seq x y z
N GLY A 1 2.98 4.45 -5.04
CA GLY A 1 3.51 5.15 -6.22
C GLY A 1 2.77 4.75 -7.48
N VAL A 2 2.93 3.50 -7.96
CA VAL A 2 2.50 3.11 -9.32
C VAL A 2 1.14 2.39 -9.37
N ALA A 3 0.85 1.55 -8.37
CA ALA A 3 -0.30 0.65 -8.46
C ALA A 3 -1.65 1.38 -8.56
N TRP A 4 -1.89 2.40 -7.73
CA TRP A 4 -3.16 3.15 -7.76
C TRP A 4 -3.33 3.95 -9.07
N PRO A 5 -2.31 4.70 -9.56
CA PRO A 5 -2.39 5.31 -10.89
C PRO A 5 -2.60 4.30 -12.02
N LEU A 6 -2.03 3.10 -11.94
CA LEU A 6 -2.25 2.04 -12.92
C LEU A 6 -3.72 1.60 -12.94
N ILE A 7 -4.32 1.31 -11.78
CA ILE A 7 -5.74 0.96 -11.70
C ILE A 7 -6.62 2.08 -12.22
N PHE A 8 -6.31 3.34 -11.86
CA PHE A 8 -7.02 4.50 -12.39
C PHE A 8 -6.88 4.60 -13.91
N PHE A 9 -5.69 4.37 -14.47
CA PHE A 9 -5.46 4.40 -15.91
C PHE A 9 -6.28 3.34 -16.66
N LEU A 10 -6.35 2.11 -16.12
CA LEU A 10 -7.17 1.05 -16.69
C LEU A 10 -8.67 1.39 -16.61
N PHE A 11 -9.12 1.96 -15.49
CA PHE A 11 -10.47 2.50 -15.35
C PHE A 11 -10.77 3.58 -16.39
N TRP A 12 -9.87 4.55 -16.56
CA TRP A 12 -10.02 5.61 -17.55
C TRP A 12 -10.07 5.06 -18.98
N LEU A 13 -9.24 4.08 -19.31
CA LEU A 13 -9.23 3.48 -20.63
C LEU A 13 -10.54 2.74 -20.94
N LYS A 14 -11.16 2.11 -19.93
CA LYS A 14 -12.41 1.36 -20.06
C LYS A 14 -13.66 2.24 -20.04
N ASN A 15 -13.75 3.17 -19.08
CA ASN A 15 -14.98 3.91 -18.77
C ASN A 15 -14.91 5.38 -19.20
N ARG A 16 -13.71 5.90 -19.53
CA ARG A 16 -13.45 7.33 -19.80
C ARG A 16 -13.89 8.28 -18.66
N GLY A 17 -14.11 7.72 -17.46
CA GLY A 17 -14.45 8.47 -16.26
C GLY A 17 -13.28 9.33 -15.76
N ARG A 18 -13.60 10.45 -15.12
CA ARG A 18 -12.59 11.37 -14.54
C ARG A 18 -12.30 11.11 -13.07
N ASP A 19 -13.24 10.48 -12.37
CA ASP A 19 -13.20 10.24 -10.94
C ASP A 19 -13.58 8.78 -10.68
N LEU A 20 -12.67 8.04 -10.05
CA LEU A 20 -12.93 6.69 -9.58
C LEU A 20 -13.49 6.80 -8.16
N ARG A 21 -14.77 6.50 -7.98
CA ARG A 21 -15.41 6.56 -6.67
C ARG A 21 -15.27 5.22 -5.95
N LEU A 22 -15.09 5.29 -4.64
CA LEU A 22 -15.01 4.17 -3.73
C LEU A 22 -16.28 4.13 -2.88
N GLU A 23 -16.72 2.92 -2.55
CA GLU A 23 -17.81 2.70 -1.60
C GLU A 23 -17.44 3.25 -0.22
N ARG A 24 -18.49 3.60 0.54
CA ARG A 24 -18.34 4.08 1.92
C ARG A 24 -17.59 3.10 2.82
N SER A 25 -17.73 1.79 2.55
CA SER A 25 -17.06 0.71 3.28
C SER A 25 -15.55 0.95 3.41
N TYR A 26 -14.91 1.47 2.36
CA TYR A 26 -13.48 1.77 2.31
C TYR A 26 -13.01 2.93 3.21
N SER A 27 -13.93 3.64 3.87
CA SER A 27 -13.58 4.67 4.86
C SER A 27 -12.80 4.12 6.06
N ILE A 28 -13.01 2.85 6.41
CA ILE A 28 -12.30 2.18 7.51
C ILE A 28 -10.81 2.04 7.18
N GLU A 29 -10.49 1.64 5.95
CA GLU A 29 -9.14 1.51 5.42
C GLU A 29 -8.42 2.86 5.42
N VAL A 30 -9.07 3.92 4.90
CA VAL A 30 -8.48 5.26 4.84
C VAL A 30 -8.20 5.79 6.24
N VAL A 31 -9.11 5.59 7.20
CA VAL A 31 -8.90 5.99 8.60
C VAL A 31 -7.78 5.18 9.27
N ALA A 32 -7.74 3.86 9.06
CA ALA A 32 -6.66 3.01 9.58
C ALA A 32 -5.29 3.44 9.02
N LEU A 33 -5.22 3.71 7.72
CA LEU A 33 -4.03 4.21 7.05
C LEU A 33 -3.63 5.60 7.57
N ALA A 34 -4.58 6.49 7.82
CA ALA A 34 -4.33 7.80 8.41
C ALA A 34 -3.70 7.69 9.80
N ILE A 35 -4.26 6.85 10.68
CA ILE A 35 -3.75 6.63 12.04
C ILE A 35 -2.34 6.03 11.98
N ALA A 36 -2.12 4.99 11.16
CA ALA A 36 -0.81 4.38 10.99
C ALA A 36 0.24 5.37 10.45
N THR A 37 -0.16 6.21 9.50
CA THR A 37 0.69 7.26 8.93
C THR A 37 1.06 8.30 9.97
N LEU A 38 0.10 8.80 10.75
CA LEU A 38 0.38 9.74 11.83
C LEU A 38 1.33 9.14 12.86
N TYR A 39 1.15 7.88 13.23
CA TYR A 39 2.04 7.19 14.16
C TYR A 39 3.45 7.00 13.58
N SER A 40 3.59 6.70 12.28
CA SER A 40 4.91 6.49 11.65
C SER A 40 5.85 7.69 11.74
N PHE A 41 5.32 8.93 11.78
CA PHE A 41 6.16 10.13 11.98
C PHE A 41 6.87 10.11 13.35
N THR A 42 6.31 9.43 14.35
CA THR A 42 6.96 9.30 15.67
C THR A 42 8.19 8.39 15.63
N LEU A 43 8.21 7.39 14.73
CA LEU A 43 9.33 6.46 14.58
C LEU A 43 10.60 7.16 14.10
N MET A 44 10.41 8.14 13.20
CA MET A 44 11.51 8.95 12.65
C MET A 44 12.23 9.72 13.75
N ILE A 45 11.47 10.25 14.73
CA ILE A 45 12.01 11.01 15.86
C ILE A 45 12.77 10.07 16.81
N LYS A 46 12.31 8.82 16.94
CA LYS A 46 12.95 7.80 17.79
C LYS A 46 14.21 7.19 17.15
N GLY A 47 14.32 7.19 15.83
CA GLY A 47 15.40 6.51 15.09
C GLY A 47 15.41 4.98 15.29
N SER A 48 14.29 4.39 15.67
CA SER A 48 14.13 2.95 15.89
C SER A 48 12.66 2.55 15.87
N ILE A 49 12.40 1.26 15.63
CA ILE A 49 11.06 0.66 15.73
C ILE A 49 11.11 -0.41 16.82
N ASN A 50 10.44 -0.17 17.95
CA ASN A 50 10.49 -1.06 19.10
C ASN A 50 9.27 -1.99 19.20
N LEU A 51 9.29 -2.90 20.18
CA LEU A 51 8.19 -3.86 20.38
C LEU A 51 6.87 -3.20 20.83
N VAL A 52 6.91 -1.99 21.39
CA VAL A 52 5.70 -1.20 21.68
C VAL A 52 5.11 -0.66 20.38
N ASP A 53 5.95 -0.19 19.45
CA ASP A 53 5.52 0.22 18.11
C ASP A 53 4.87 -0.95 17.37
N THR A 54 5.45 -2.17 17.47
CA THR A 54 4.82 -3.41 16.99
C THR A 54 3.41 -3.58 17.56
N ALA A 55 3.24 -3.47 18.88
CA ALA A 55 1.94 -3.65 19.51
C ALA A 55 0.92 -2.59 19.03
N ILE A 56 1.37 -1.36 18.80
CA ILE A 56 0.52 -0.27 18.29
C ILE A 56 0.08 -0.53 16.85
N PHE A 57 1.01 -0.88 15.95
CA PHE A 57 0.64 -1.21 14.57
C PHE A 57 -0.23 -2.46 14.49
N ALA A 58 0.06 -3.48 15.30
CA ALA A 58 -0.79 -4.66 15.41
C ALA A 58 -2.20 -4.30 15.91
N ALA A 59 -2.33 -3.42 16.90
CA ALA A 59 -3.63 -2.97 17.41
C ALA A 59 -4.43 -2.19 16.34
N ILE A 60 -3.78 -1.33 15.56
CA ILE A 60 -4.41 -0.63 14.42
C ILE A 60 -4.95 -1.66 13.42
N PHE A 61 -4.11 -2.62 13.01
CA PHE A 61 -4.49 -3.64 12.04
C PHE A 61 -5.58 -4.58 12.55
N ILE A 62 -5.48 -5.06 13.79
CA ILE A 62 -6.49 -5.92 14.41
C ILE A 62 -7.82 -5.17 14.55
N GLY A 63 -7.78 -3.89 14.94
CA GLY A 63 -8.98 -3.04 15.01
C GLY A 63 -9.65 -2.89 13.64
N TYR A 64 -8.85 -2.60 12.62
CA TYR A 64 -9.26 -2.55 11.21
C TYR A 64 -9.95 -3.85 10.76
N VAL A 65 -9.28 -5.00 10.91
CA VAL A 65 -9.81 -6.31 10.51
C VAL A 65 -11.06 -6.68 11.31
N SER A 66 -11.08 -6.39 12.62
CA SER A 66 -12.22 -6.70 13.49
C SER A 66 -13.51 -5.98 13.10
N ILE A 67 -13.39 -4.81 12.46
CA ILE A 67 -14.54 -4.08 11.91
C ILE A 67 -14.98 -4.71 10.59
N ILE A 68 -14.05 -4.94 9.66
CA ILE A 68 -14.37 -5.46 8.33
C ILE A 68 -14.93 -6.88 8.39
N MET A 69 -14.45 -7.72 9.31
CA MET A 69 -14.95 -9.09 9.49
C MET A 69 -16.43 -9.17 9.89
N ARG A 70 -17.04 -8.06 10.31
CA ARG A 70 -18.46 -7.98 10.66
C ARG A 70 -19.34 -7.62 9.47
N ALA A 71 -18.75 -7.16 8.36
CA ALA A 71 -19.51 -6.85 7.16
C ALA A 71 -20.11 -8.15 6.57
N PRO A 72 -21.37 -8.13 6.10
CA PRO A 72 -21.97 -9.25 5.41
C PRO A 72 -21.11 -9.62 4.21
N SER A 73 -20.72 -10.89 4.13
CA SER A 73 -20.03 -11.42 2.98
C SER A 73 -21.04 -11.62 1.85
N GLU A 74 -20.90 -10.89 0.75
CA GLU A 74 -21.53 -11.29 -0.50
C GLU A 74 -20.97 -12.65 -0.94
N GLU A 75 -21.80 -13.49 -1.55
CA GLU A 75 -21.28 -14.71 -2.16
C GLU A 75 -20.33 -14.33 -3.30
N PRO A 76 -19.02 -14.62 -3.20
CA PRO A 76 -18.09 -14.20 -4.22
C PRO A 76 -18.36 -14.99 -5.50
N GLU A 77 -18.42 -14.29 -6.63
CA GLU A 77 -18.48 -14.95 -7.94
C GLU A 77 -17.16 -15.68 -8.21
N LEU A 78 -17.17 -17.00 -8.02
CA LEU A 78 -16.00 -17.82 -8.27
C LEU A 78 -15.76 -17.98 -9.77
N VAL A 79 -14.53 -17.70 -10.20
CA VAL A 79 -14.10 -17.83 -11.59
C VAL A 79 -12.83 -18.69 -11.69
N GLY A 80 -12.68 -19.43 -12.78
CA GLY A 80 -11.47 -20.20 -13.07
C GLY A 80 -11.17 -21.30 -12.03
N PRO A 81 -9.91 -21.44 -11.56
CA PRO A 81 -9.54 -22.44 -10.57
C PRO A 81 -10.37 -22.37 -9.27
N ALA A 82 -10.74 -21.17 -8.84
CA ALA A 82 -11.58 -20.98 -7.65
C ALA A 82 -12.97 -21.60 -7.83
N ARG A 83 -13.56 -21.52 -9.04
CA ARG A 83 -14.85 -22.15 -9.35
C ARG A 83 -14.77 -23.68 -9.35
N LEU A 84 -13.71 -24.22 -9.93
CA LEU A 84 -13.48 -25.67 -9.97
C LEU A 84 -13.38 -26.26 -8.56
N ILE A 85 -12.58 -25.62 -7.69
CA ILE A 85 -12.42 -26.05 -6.30
C ILE A 85 -13.69 -25.78 -5.49
N GLY A 86 -14.34 -24.63 -5.69
CA GLY A 86 -15.57 -24.25 -5.02
C GLY A 86 -16.72 -25.25 -5.23
N GLY A 87 -16.82 -25.81 -6.44
CA GLY A 87 -17.82 -26.82 -6.82
C GLY A 87 -17.58 -28.24 -6.28
N MET A 88 -16.43 -28.51 -5.64
CA MET A 88 -16.13 -29.82 -5.06
C MET A 88 -16.95 -30.10 -3.79
N ARG A 89 -17.16 -31.39 -3.47
CA ARG A 89 -17.71 -31.82 -2.17
C ARG A 89 -16.83 -31.31 -1.02
N ARG A 90 -17.43 -31.05 0.14
CA ARG A 90 -16.78 -30.40 1.30
C ARG A 90 -15.42 -31.01 1.69
N GLY A 91 -15.30 -32.33 1.72
CA GLY A 91 -14.05 -33.03 2.06
C GLY A 91 -12.93 -32.76 1.06
N PRO A 92 -13.05 -33.20 -0.21
CA PRO A 92 -12.07 -32.92 -1.26
C PRO A 92 -11.75 -31.44 -1.41
N ARG A 93 -12.74 -30.55 -1.28
CA ARG A 93 -12.55 -29.10 -1.32
C ARG A 93 -11.59 -28.62 -0.24
N ARG A 94 -11.80 -29.03 1.02
CA ARG A 94 -10.92 -28.65 2.14
C ARG A 94 -9.51 -29.20 1.95
N VAL A 95 -9.38 -30.45 1.51
CA VAL A 95 -8.07 -31.06 1.22
C VAL A 95 -7.34 -30.28 0.11
N ALA A 96 -8.03 -29.93 -0.97
CA ALA A 96 -7.45 -29.13 -2.05
C ALA A 96 -6.99 -27.75 -1.57
N ILE A 97 -7.85 -27.02 -0.84
CA ILE A 97 -7.51 -25.69 -0.30
C ILE A 97 -6.33 -25.77 0.67
N THR A 98 -6.38 -26.68 1.65
CA THR A 98 -5.28 -26.85 2.62
C THR A 98 -3.99 -27.29 1.93
N GLY A 99 -4.07 -28.20 0.94
CA GLY A 99 -2.91 -28.63 0.16
C GLY A 99 -2.29 -27.47 -0.62
N LEU A 100 -3.11 -26.63 -1.27
CA LEU A 100 -2.63 -25.43 -1.96
C LEU A 100 -1.95 -24.44 -1.00
N PHE A 101 -2.55 -24.17 0.16
CA PHE A 101 -1.93 -23.32 1.18
C PHE A 101 -0.61 -23.88 1.69
N ALA A 102 -0.54 -25.18 1.98
CA ALA A 102 0.68 -25.82 2.45
C ALA A 102 1.78 -25.79 1.38
N ILE A 103 1.46 -26.11 0.12
CA ILE A 103 2.41 -26.02 -0.99
C ILE A 103 2.91 -24.59 -1.17
N ALA A 104 2.01 -23.60 -1.15
CA ALA A 104 2.39 -22.19 -1.27
C ALA A 104 3.29 -21.74 -0.10
N ALA A 105 2.95 -22.09 1.13
CA ALA A 105 3.76 -21.75 2.31
C ALA A 105 5.17 -22.35 2.23
N VAL A 106 5.27 -23.65 1.89
CA VAL A 106 6.56 -24.33 1.70
C VAL A 106 7.35 -23.68 0.57
N ALA A 107 6.72 -23.40 -0.57
CA ALA A 107 7.39 -22.76 -1.70
C ALA A 107 7.92 -21.36 -1.34
N ILE A 108 7.15 -20.55 -0.61
CA ILE A 108 7.57 -19.22 -0.14
C ILE A 108 8.78 -19.36 0.79
N VAL A 109 8.69 -20.19 1.83
CA VAL A 109 9.78 -20.34 2.81
C VAL A 109 11.05 -20.89 2.16
N ALA A 110 10.92 -21.91 1.29
CA ALA A 110 12.06 -22.51 0.61
C ALA A 110 12.72 -21.59 -0.43
N SER A 111 11.99 -20.61 -0.97
CA SER A 111 12.47 -19.74 -2.05
C SER A 111 12.87 -18.34 -1.57
N ALA A 112 12.35 -17.85 -0.45
CA ALA A 112 12.50 -16.44 -0.05
C ALA A 112 13.97 -16.02 0.14
N GLU A 113 14.76 -16.79 0.90
CA GLU A 113 16.18 -16.51 1.13
C GLU A 113 16.97 -16.57 -0.18
N ARG A 114 16.78 -17.65 -0.96
CA ARG A 114 17.46 -17.83 -2.25
C ARG A 114 17.11 -16.74 -3.26
N PHE A 115 15.86 -16.28 -3.27
CA PHE A 115 15.42 -15.18 -4.09
C PHE A 115 16.11 -13.88 -3.67
N ALA A 116 16.13 -13.56 -2.37
CA ALA A 116 16.77 -12.34 -1.86
C ALA A 116 18.28 -12.31 -2.13
N GLU A 117 18.99 -13.39 -1.79
CA GLU A 117 20.44 -13.52 -2.03
C GLU A 117 20.74 -13.50 -3.53
N GLY A 118 19.97 -14.24 -4.34
CA GLY A 118 20.16 -14.29 -5.79
C GLY A 118 19.92 -12.94 -6.45
N LEU A 119 18.92 -12.19 -6.01
CA LEU A 119 18.63 -10.85 -6.49
C LEU A 119 19.80 -9.89 -6.23
N ILE A 120 20.31 -9.87 -4.99
CA ILE A 120 21.46 -9.04 -4.59
C ILE A 120 22.71 -9.46 -5.37
N HIS A 121 23.01 -10.76 -5.40
CA HIS A 121 24.20 -11.29 -6.07
C HIS A 121 24.21 -10.98 -7.57
N SER A 122 23.09 -11.24 -8.27
CA SER A 122 23.00 -10.97 -9.70
C SER A 122 22.97 -9.46 -10.00
N GLY A 123 22.27 -8.66 -9.21
CA GLY A 123 22.18 -7.23 -9.47
C GLY A 123 23.49 -6.48 -9.19
N THR A 124 24.22 -6.86 -8.15
CA THR A 124 25.55 -6.27 -7.85
C THR A 124 26.59 -6.64 -8.92
N GLN A 125 26.52 -7.84 -9.51
CA GLN A 125 27.35 -8.20 -10.68
C GLN A 125 27.06 -7.33 -11.91
N LEU A 126 25.84 -6.80 -12.02
CA LEU A 126 25.43 -5.85 -13.07
C LEU A 126 25.72 -4.38 -12.70
N GLY A 127 26.37 -4.12 -11.55
CA GLY A 127 26.68 -2.78 -11.08
C GLY A 127 25.47 -2.01 -10.53
N ILE A 128 24.39 -2.70 -10.16
CA ILE A 128 23.20 -2.10 -9.54
C ILE A 128 23.38 -2.05 -8.02
N ASP A 129 23.10 -0.89 -7.42
CA ASP A 129 23.13 -0.69 -5.96
C ASP A 129 22.20 -1.67 -5.24
N GLU A 130 22.68 -2.30 -4.16
CA GLU A 130 21.93 -3.28 -3.36
C GLU A 130 20.61 -2.71 -2.86
N PHE A 131 20.65 -1.45 -2.46
CA PHE A 131 19.47 -0.77 -1.97
C PHE A 131 18.42 -0.60 -3.07
N THR A 132 18.81 -0.29 -4.31
CA THR A 132 17.88 -0.24 -5.44
C THR A 132 17.24 -1.61 -5.71
N LEU A 133 18.00 -2.69 -5.57
CA LEU A 133 17.50 -4.05 -5.73
C LEU A 133 16.48 -4.39 -4.64
N VAL A 134 16.83 -4.13 -3.37
CA VAL A 134 16.00 -4.46 -2.20
C VAL A 134 14.76 -3.56 -2.11
N GLN A 135 14.89 -2.26 -2.37
CA GLN A 135 13.79 -1.31 -2.24
C GLN A 135 12.82 -1.35 -3.42
N TRP A 136 13.31 -1.59 -4.64
CA TRP A 136 12.48 -1.43 -5.83
C TRP A 136 12.24 -2.74 -6.56
N LEU A 137 13.30 -3.48 -6.87
CA LEU A 137 13.17 -4.67 -7.71
C LEU A 137 12.52 -5.84 -6.96
N ALA A 138 12.89 -6.06 -5.69
CA ALA A 138 12.30 -7.09 -4.85
C ALA A 138 10.78 -6.88 -4.67
N PRO A 139 10.30 -5.71 -4.21
CA PRO A 139 8.86 -5.45 -4.07
C PRO A 139 8.13 -5.49 -5.41
N PHE A 140 8.73 -4.97 -6.48
CA PHE A 140 8.12 -5.05 -7.81
C PHE A 140 7.88 -6.50 -8.23
N ALA A 141 8.86 -7.39 -8.03
CA ALA A 141 8.73 -8.80 -8.37
C ALA A 141 7.75 -9.55 -7.45
N SER A 142 7.78 -9.28 -6.14
CA SER A 142 6.94 -9.97 -5.16
C SER A 142 5.49 -9.49 -5.16
N GLU A 143 5.23 -8.24 -5.51
CA GLU A 143 3.88 -7.66 -5.62
C GLU A 143 3.27 -7.80 -7.03
N ALA A 144 4.05 -8.15 -8.04
CA ALA A 144 3.57 -8.32 -9.41
C ALA A 144 2.33 -9.23 -9.55
N PRO A 145 2.20 -10.38 -8.84
CA PRO A 145 0.99 -11.20 -8.91
C PRO A 145 -0.26 -10.45 -8.42
N GLU A 146 -0.14 -9.65 -7.37
CA GLU A 146 -1.23 -8.83 -6.84
C GLU A 146 -1.63 -7.75 -7.85
N PHE A 147 -0.65 -7.04 -8.42
CA PHE A 147 -0.91 -6.01 -9.43
C PHE A 147 -1.58 -6.59 -10.68
N LEU A 148 -1.20 -7.80 -11.09
CA LEU A 148 -1.81 -8.48 -12.23
C LEU A 148 -3.28 -8.81 -11.95
N VAL A 149 -3.60 -9.36 -10.78
CA VAL A 149 -4.98 -9.68 -10.40
C VAL A 149 -5.84 -8.41 -10.29
N ALA A 150 -5.34 -7.37 -9.61
CA ALA A 150 -6.03 -6.08 -9.51
C ALA A 150 -6.23 -5.43 -10.89
N GLY A 151 -5.22 -5.51 -11.77
CA GLY A 151 -5.31 -5.02 -13.14
C GLY A 151 -6.37 -5.75 -13.96
N ILE A 152 -6.47 -7.09 -13.85
CA ILE A 152 -7.52 -7.87 -14.50
C ILE A 152 -8.91 -7.46 -14.01
N LEU A 153 -9.10 -7.22 -12.71
CA LEU A 153 -10.36 -6.75 -12.14
C LEU A 153 -10.72 -5.36 -12.68
N ALA A 154 -9.78 -4.43 -12.69
CA ALA A 154 -9.98 -3.08 -13.24
C ALA A 154 -10.34 -3.12 -14.73
N TRP A 155 -9.64 -3.94 -15.52
CA TRP A 155 -9.92 -4.13 -16.95
C TRP A 155 -11.33 -4.69 -17.22
N ARG A 156 -11.82 -5.53 -16.30
CA ARG A 156 -13.19 -6.08 -16.33
C ARG A 156 -14.27 -5.11 -15.83
N GLY A 157 -13.93 -3.84 -15.61
CA GLY A 157 -14.87 -2.83 -15.13
C GLY A 157 -15.05 -2.81 -13.61
N ARG A 158 -14.32 -3.63 -12.86
CA ARG A 158 -14.38 -3.70 -11.38
C ARG A 158 -13.26 -2.90 -10.73
N ALA A 159 -13.06 -1.66 -11.20
CA ALA A 159 -11.95 -0.81 -10.75
C ALA A 159 -12.05 -0.39 -9.28
N ALA A 160 -13.25 -0.16 -8.75
CA ALA A 160 -13.45 0.16 -7.33
C ALA A 160 -13.02 -1.02 -6.44
N VAL A 161 -13.43 -2.25 -6.78
CA VAL A 161 -13.00 -3.48 -6.08
C VAL A 161 -11.48 -3.67 -6.17
N ALA A 162 -10.89 -3.46 -7.35
CA ALA A 162 -9.45 -3.54 -7.53
C ALA A 162 -8.70 -2.52 -6.66
N MET A 163 -9.19 -1.27 -6.60
CA MET A 163 -8.62 -0.22 -5.79
C MET A 163 -8.79 -0.53 -4.29
N GLY A 164 -9.94 -1.05 -3.87
CA GLY A 164 -10.21 -1.52 -2.51
C GLY A 164 -9.24 -2.60 -2.07
N ALA A 165 -8.94 -3.58 -2.93
CA ALA A 165 -7.96 -4.62 -2.65
C ALA A 165 -6.55 -4.02 -2.43
N LEU A 166 -6.11 -3.11 -3.31
CA LEU A 166 -4.81 -2.43 -3.16
C LEU A 166 -4.75 -1.51 -1.95
N LEU A 167 -5.86 -0.87 -1.58
CA LEU A 167 -5.95 -0.03 -0.39
C LEU A 167 -5.84 -0.89 0.88
N SER A 168 -6.56 -2.01 0.94
CA SER A 168 -6.48 -2.99 2.03
C SER A 168 -5.07 -3.58 2.15
N SER A 169 -4.44 -3.93 1.03
CA SER A 169 -3.04 -4.38 0.98
C SER A 169 -2.09 -3.31 1.53
N LYS A 170 -2.28 -2.04 1.15
CA LYS A 170 -1.49 -0.94 1.69
C LYS A 170 -1.67 -0.78 3.21
N VAL A 171 -2.88 -0.93 3.74
CA VAL A 171 -3.11 -0.93 5.20
C VAL A 171 -2.29 -2.03 5.87
N ASN A 172 -2.35 -3.26 5.36
CA ASN A 172 -1.56 -4.38 5.89
C ASN A 172 -0.05 -4.11 5.85
N GLN A 173 0.46 -3.64 4.71
CA GLN A 173 1.88 -3.30 4.55
C GLN A 173 2.32 -2.13 5.43
N TRP A 174 1.46 -1.12 5.63
CA TRP A 174 1.79 0.05 6.45
C TRP A 174 1.50 -0.12 7.94
N THR A 175 1.09 -1.33 8.35
CA THR A 175 0.85 -1.68 9.76
C THR A 175 1.56 -2.98 10.13
N LEU A 176 1.00 -4.13 9.74
CA LEU A 176 1.48 -5.45 10.15
C LEU A 176 2.90 -5.73 9.66
N LEU A 177 3.25 -5.33 8.43
CA LEU A 177 4.61 -5.51 7.91
C LEU A 177 5.63 -4.70 8.74
N ILE A 178 5.37 -3.40 8.95
CA ILE A 178 6.24 -2.53 9.78
C ILE A 178 6.34 -3.07 11.20
N GLY A 179 5.20 -3.43 11.82
CA GLY A 179 5.15 -3.99 13.16
C GLY A 179 5.80 -5.37 13.27
N GLY A 180 5.88 -6.13 12.18
CA GLY A 180 6.53 -7.44 12.13
C GLY A 180 8.06 -7.37 12.13
N LEU A 181 8.65 -6.29 11.59
CA LEU A 181 10.11 -6.16 11.47
C LEU A 181 10.84 -6.23 12.84
N PRO A 182 10.43 -5.49 13.90
CA PRO A 182 11.07 -5.60 15.21
C PRO A 182 10.92 -7.00 15.83
N VAL A 183 9.82 -7.70 15.56
CA VAL A 183 9.62 -9.07 16.06
C VAL A 183 10.59 -10.03 15.40
N ALA A 184 10.72 -9.97 14.07
CA ALA A 184 11.68 -10.77 13.34
C ALA A 184 13.12 -10.47 13.80
N TYR A 185 13.47 -9.19 13.97
CA TYR A 185 14.77 -8.75 14.47
C TYR A 185 15.06 -9.23 15.90
N ALA A 186 14.10 -9.11 16.82
CA ALA A 186 14.24 -9.56 18.21
C ALA A 186 14.47 -11.08 18.28
N ILE A 187 13.67 -11.85 17.53
CA ILE A 187 13.81 -13.31 17.47
C ILE A 187 15.16 -13.72 16.86
N SER A 188 15.57 -13.11 15.74
CA SER A 188 16.80 -13.48 15.04
C SER A 188 18.07 -13.07 15.79
N SER A 189 18.04 -11.93 16.50
CA SER A 189 19.14 -11.45 17.31
C SER A 189 19.20 -12.08 18.71
N GLY A 190 18.15 -12.78 19.15
CA GLY A 190 18.04 -13.30 20.51
C GLY A 190 17.90 -12.20 21.57
N THR A 191 17.42 -11.02 21.20
CA THR A 191 17.27 -9.85 22.09
C THR A 191 15.82 -9.37 22.16
N LEU A 192 15.52 -8.43 23.06
CA LEU A 192 14.24 -7.70 23.08
C LEU A 192 14.39 -6.27 22.55
N HIS A 193 15.50 -5.98 21.87
CA HIS A 193 15.75 -4.66 21.31
C HIS A 193 14.87 -4.41 20.09
N GLY A 194 14.47 -3.15 19.92
CA GLY A 194 13.83 -2.70 18.69
C GLY A 194 14.80 -2.71 17.51
N LEU A 195 14.25 -2.66 16.31
CA LEU A 195 15.03 -2.49 15.08
C LEU A 195 15.62 -1.07 15.07
N PRO A 196 16.95 -0.90 15.17
CA PRO A 196 17.58 0.41 15.00
C PRO A 196 17.42 0.86 13.55
N LEU A 197 17.24 2.16 13.34
CA LEU A 197 17.19 2.74 12.00
C LEU A 197 18.42 3.61 11.77
N ASP A 198 19.08 3.42 10.63
CA ASP A 198 20.14 4.32 10.18
C ASP A 198 19.56 5.62 9.58
N VAL A 199 20.43 6.56 9.22
CA VAL A 199 20.01 7.86 8.67
C VAL A 199 19.23 7.69 7.35
N ARG A 200 19.61 6.72 6.52
CA ARG A 200 18.95 6.47 5.23
C ARG A 200 17.57 5.87 5.44
N GLU A 201 17.44 4.90 6.32
CA GLU A 201 16.19 4.23 6.69
C GLU A 201 15.20 5.21 7.31
N ILE A 202 15.67 6.15 8.16
CA ILE A 202 14.86 7.24 8.69
C ILE A 202 14.33 8.14 7.56
N GLU A 203 15.17 8.50 6.59
CA GLU A 203 14.77 9.31 5.43
C GLU A 203 13.74 8.61 4.54
N GLU A 204 13.89 7.31 4.33
CA GLU A 204 13.00 6.49 3.50
C GLU A 204 11.66 6.25 4.22
N LEU A 205 11.71 6.06 5.53
CA LEU A 205 10.52 6.03 6.39
C LEU A 205 9.76 7.37 6.33
N TYR A 206 10.48 8.50 6.41
CA TYR A 206 9.89 9.84 6.24
C TYR A 206 9.23 10.00 4.87
N LEU A 207 9.95 9.68 3.79
CA LEU A 207 9.42 9.76 2.44
C LEU A 207 8.15 8.91 2.29
N THR A 208 8.17 7.70 2.81
CA THR A 208 7.05 6.76 2.69
C THR A 208 5.86 7.18 3.55
N ALA A 209 6.09 7.73 4.75
CA ALA A 209 5.07 8.33 5.60
C ALA A 209 4.45 9.57 4.94
N ALA A 210 5.26 10.45 4.35
CA ALA A 210 4.80 11.62 3.62
C ALA A 210 3.95 11.23 2.40
N GLN A 211 4.40 10.26 1.60
CA GLN A 211 3.63 9.73 0.48
C GLN A 211 2.31 9.10 0.95
N SER A 212 2.30 8.43 2.11
CA SER A 212 1.09 7.83 2.69
C SER A 212 0.13 8.91 3.20
N ALA A 213 0.64 10.01 3.76
CA ALA A 213 -0.16 11.16 4.17
C ALA A 213 -0.83 11.83 2.96
N PHE A 214 -0.09 11.97 1.85
CA PHE A 214 -0.64 12.45 0.58
C PHE A 214 -1.69 11.49 0.01
N ALA A 215 -1.45 10.18 0.05
CA ALA A 215 -2.43 9.18 -0.38
C ALA A 215 -3.73 9.22 0.44
N VAL A 216 -3.63 9.40 1.76
CA VAL A 216 -4.78 9.61 2.65
C VAL A 216 -5.52 10.90 2.31
N ALA A 217 -4.79 11.99 2.05
CA ALA A 217 -5.39 13.27 1.69
C ALA A 217 -6.17 13.19 0.37
N VAL A 218 -5.61 12.51 -0.64
CA VAL A 218 -6.28 12.26 -1.92
C VAL A 218 -7.56 11.43 -1.74
N LEU A 219 -7.54 10.40 -0.89
CA LEU A 219 -8.70 9.55 -0.66
C LEU A 219 -9.67 10.05 0.43
N VAL A 220 -9.49 11.28 0.93
CA VAL A 220 -10.34 11.82 1.99
C VAL A 220 -11.81 11.91 1.58
N SER A 221 -12.06 12.15 0.30
CA SER A 221 -13.39 12.23 -0.33
C SER A 221 -13.93 10.87 -0.79
N LEU A 222 -13.21 9.77 -0.52
CA LEU A 222 -13.50 8.43 -1.06
C LEU A 222 -13.60 8.40 -2.60
N SER A 223 -12.87 9.28 -3.26
CA SER A 223 -12.72 9.25 -4.70
C SER A 223 -11.27 9.53 -5.08
N LEU A 224 -10.83 8.95 -6.19
CA LEU A 224 -9.54 9.23 -6.81
C LEU A 224 -9.80 9.93 -8.14
N ALA A 225 -9.49 11.22 -8.22
CA ALA A 225 -9.58 11.98 -9.44
C ALA A 225 -8.37 11.74 -10.36
N SER A 226 -8.55 11.90 -11.66
CA SER A 226 -7.48 11.77 -12.66
C SER A 226 -6.25 12.63 -12.37
N ARG A 227 -6.45 13.85 -11.88
CA ARG A 227 -5.35 14.77 -11.53
C ARG A 227 -4.53 14.24 -10.36
N GLU A 228 -5.18 13.63 -9.38
CA GLU A 228 -4.53 13.08 -8.19
C GLU A 228 -3.77 11.79 -8.53
N ALA A 229 -4.35 10.94 -9.37
CA ALA A 229 -3.66 9.77 -9.92
C ALA A 229 -2.41 10.16 -10.71
N ILE A 230 -2.50 11.20 -11.56
CA ILE A 230 -1.33 11.73 -12.30
C ILE A 230 -0.31 12.32 -11.31
N LEU A 231 -0.74 13.07 -10.31
CA LEU A 231 0.16 13.69 -9.33
C LEU A 231 0.92 12.64 -8.51
N LEU A 232 0.23 11.59 -8.05
CA LEU A 232 0.83 10.42 -7.41
C LEU A 232 1.91 9.79 -8.29
N LEU A 233 1.60 9.56 -9.56
CA LEU A 233 2.51 8.94 -10.51
C LEU A 233 3.72 9.85 -10.81
N VAL A 234 3.50 11.12 -11.11
CA VAL A 234 4.56 12.06 -11.49
C VAL A 234 5.54 12.28 -10.36
N ILE A 235 5.07 12.57 -9.13
CA ILE A 235 5.97 12.78 -8.00
C ILE A 235 6.77 11.50 -7.72
N PHE A 236 6.10 10.34 -7.75
CA PHE A 236 6.75 9.06 -7.56
C PHE A 236 7.80 8.78 -8.64
N SER A 237 7.45 8.93 -9.92
CA SER A 237 8.37 8.66 -11.03
C SER A 237 9.57 9.60 -11.01
N VAL A 238 9.35 10.89 -10.77
CA VAL A 238 10.45 11.86 -10.65
C VAL A 238 11.37 11.48 -9.50
N GLN A 239 10.81 11.21 -8.31
CA GLN A 239 11.61 10.78 -7.16
C GLN A 239 12.38 9.48 -7.44
N PHE A 240 11.71 8.48 -8.01
CA PHE A 240 12.30 7.19 -8.36
C PHE A 240 13.45 7.35 -9.36
N PHE A 241 13.25 8.05 -10.48
CA PHE A 241 14.30 8.21 -11.49
C PHE A 241 15.48 9.04 -11.01
N LEU A 242 15.25 10.02 -10.14
CA LEU A 242 16.31 10.83 -9.53
C LEU A 242 17.07 10.09 -8.41
N SER A 243 16.44 9.10 -7.74
CA SER A 243 17.04 8.39 -6.60
C SER A 243 17.61 7.01 -6.97
N ALA A 244 16.93 6.26 -7.83
CA ALA A 244 17.18 4.83 -8.06
C ALA A 244 18.13 4.57 -9.24
N ILE A 245 17.95 5.31 -10.33
CA ILE A 245 18.98 5.43 -11.34
C ILE A 245 19.90 6.48 -10.75
N HIS A 246 21.12 6.11 -10.36
CA HIS A 246 22.19 7.08 -10.11
C HIS A 246 22.46 7.77 -11.46
N VAL A 247 21.51 8.59 -11.93
CA VAL A 247 21.69 9.30 -13.17
C VAL A 247 22.82 10.26 -12.84
N PRO A 248 23.96 10.19 -13.54
CA PRO A 248 24.84 11.34 -13.59
C PRO A 248 24.09 12.38 -14.43
N LEU A 249 23.04 12.97 -13.85
CA LEU A 249 22.38 14.10 -14.47
C LEU A 249 23.44 15.20 -14.50
N PRO A 250 23.64 15.87 -15.64
CA PRO A 250 24.53 17.00 -15.68
C PRO A 250 23.91 18.12 -14.83
N PHE A 251 24.33 18.19 -13.57
CA PHE A 251 24.29 19.38 -12.73
C PHE A 251 25.58 19.47 -11.90
N GLU A 252 26.73 19.29 -12.56
CA GLU A 252 27.96 19.93 -12.10
C GLU A 252 27.84 21.42 -12.47
N ILE A 253 27.36 22.24 -11.54
CA ILE A 253 27.62 23.68 -11.61
C ILE A 253 28.93 23.87 -10.85
N LEU A 254 30.00 24.26 -11.54
CA LEU A 254 31.33 24.48 -10.96
C LEU A 254 32.03 23.24 -10.34
N GLY A 255 31.62 22.01 -10.65
CA GLY A 255 32.30 20.80 -10.17
C GLY A 255 31.95 20.38 -8.74
N GLU A 256 30.86 20.90 -8.17
CA GLU A 256 30.26 20.41 -6.93
C GLU A 256 29.00 19.59 -7.23
N THR A 257 28.81 18.48 -6.53
CA THR A 257 27.56 17.69 -6.59
C THR A 257 26.41 18.48 -5.96
N VAL A 258 25.53 19.05 -6.78
CA VAL A 258 24.49 20.00 -6.33
C VAL A 258 23.24 19.32 -5.71
N LEU A 259 23.00 18.03 -5.97
CA LEU A 259 21.82 17.32 -5.46
C LEU A 259 22.18 15.89 -5.02
N THR A 260 22.01 15.57 -3.74
CA THR A 260 22.22 14.20 -3.22
C THR A 260 20.92 13.39 -3.24
N SER A 261 21.02 12.06 -3.19
CA SER A 261 19.83 11.19 -3.05
C SER A 261 19.04 11.48 -1.77
N SER A 262 19.74 11.88 -0.70
CA SER A 262 19.14 12.38 0.54
C SER A 262 18.31 13.65 0.30
N ASP A 263 18.83 14.62 -0.46
CA ASP A 263 18.09 15.84 -0.79
C ASP A 263 16.83 15.53 -1.61
N VAL A 264 16.92 14.63 -2.60
CA VAL A 264 15.76 14.20 -3.39
C VAL A 264 14.67 13.62 -2.49
N ARG A 265 15.02 12.73 -1.54
CA ARG A 265 14.05 12.15 -0.59
C ARG A 265 13.40 13.20 0.29
N ARG A 266 14.19 14.12 0.84
CA ARG A 266 13.69 15.20 1.72
C ARG A 266 12.78 16.16 0.96
N VAL A 267 13.16 16.57 -0.24
CA VAL A 267 12.34 17.45 -1.10
C VAL A 267 11.05 16.75 -1.51
N ALA A 268 11.12 15.51 -2.00
CA ALA A 268 9.93 14.75 -2.40
C ALA A 268 8.97 14.53 -1.21
N GLY A 269 9.49 14.14 -0.04
CA GLY A 269 8.68 14.00 1.18
C GLY A 269 8.03 15.33 1.59
N THR A 270 8.76 16.45 1.50
CA THR A 270 8.21 17.77 1.80
C THR A 270 7.11 18.16 0.81
N VAL A 271 7.30 17.90 -0.49
CA VAL A 271 6.27 18.13 -1.52
C VAL A 271 5.01 17.32 -1.22
N TYR A 272 5.15 16.03 -0.89
CA TYR A 272 4.02 15.21 -0.49
C TYR A 272 3.28 15.76 0.72
N LEU A 273 4.00 16.19 1.77
CA LEU A 273 3.38 16.76 2.97
C LEU A 273 2.66 18.08 2.69
N VAL A 274 3.28 18.99 1.94
CA VAL A 274 2.66 20.27 1.57
C VAL A 274 1.38 20.04 0.79
N LEU A 275 1.40 19.12 -0.19
CA LEU A 275 0.22 18.77 -0.96
C LEU A 275 -0.85 18.09 -0.09
N ALA A 276 -0.45 17.20 0.82
CA ALA A 276 -1.37 16.56 1.75
C ALA A 276 -2.09 17.60 2.63
N VAL A 277 -1.33 18.51 3.25
CA VAL A 277 -1.88 19.60 4.06
C VAL A 277 -2.78 20.51 3.23
N TYR A 278 -2.35 20.89 2.02
CA TYR A 278 -3.16 21.72 1.13
C TYR A 278 -4.51 21.08 0.80
N ILE A 279 -4.52 19.79 0.42
CA ILE A 279 -5.76 19.06 0.11
C ILE A 279 -6.63 18.95 1.37
N LEU A 280 -6.07 18.54 2.51
CA LEU A 280 -6.82 18.39 3.76
C LEU A 280 -7.42 19.71 4.26
N VAL A 281 -6.73 20.84 4.08
CA VAL A 281 -7.27 22.18 4.44
C VAL A 281 -8.38 22.60 3.50
N LYS A 282 -8.18 22.39 2.19
CA LYS A 282 -9.17 22.69 1.15
C LYS A 282 -10.43 21.84 1.33
N GLU A 283 -10.27 20.57 1.64
CA GLU A 283 -11.33 19.56 1.78
C GLU A 283 -11.62 19.20 3.25
N ARG A 284 -11.44 20.17 4.16
CA ARG A 284 -11.66 19.96 5.61
C ARG A 284 -13.04 19.41 5.97
N HIS A 285 -14.05 19.67 5.14
CA HIS A 285 -15.41 19.14 5.31
C HIS A 285 -15.47 17.64 5.04
N GLU A 286 -14.67 17.14 4.09
CA GLU A 286 -14.56 15.72 3.78
C GLU A 286 -13.88 14.95 4.91
N ILE A 287 -12.98 15.54 5.68
CA ILE A 287 -12.41 14.90 6.88
C ILE A 287 -13.52 14.51 7.86
N ALA A 288 -14.44 15.44 8.13
CA ALA A 288 -15.58 15.19 9.01
C ALA A 288 -16.60 14.21 8.37
N HIS A 289 -16.70 14.19 7.04
CA HIS A 289 -17.51 13.22 6.32
C HIS A 289 -16.90 11.80 6.43
N LEU A 290 -15.63 11.64 6.09
CA LEU A 290 -14.86 10.40 6.22
C LEU A 290 -14.96 9.82 7.63
N TRP A 291 -14.75 10.64 8.67
CA TRP A 291 -14.85 10.17 10.05
C TRP A 291 -16.26 9.71 10.42
N ARG A 292 -17.29 10.45 9.99
CA ARG A 292 -18.69 10.04 10.18
C ARG A 292 -18.98 8.74 9.43
N SER A 293 -18.47 8.59 8.21
CA SER A 293 -18.62 7.40 7.39
C SER A 293 -17.97 6.19 8.03
N ALA A 294 -16.71 6.30 8.45
CA ALA A 294 -16.01 5.25 9.18
C ALA A 294 -16.74 4.88 10.48
N ARG A 295 -17.26 5.86 11.23
CA ARG A 295 -18.02 5.59 12.45
C ARG A 295 -19.35 4.88 12.20
N LYS A 296 -20.05 5.21 11.12
CA LYS A 296 -21.29 4.51 10.71
C LYS A 296 -20.95 3.08 10.26
N THR A 297 -19.99 2.93 9.35
CA THR A 297 -19.53 1.62 8.86
C THR A 297 -19.04 0.72 9.99
N ALA A 298 -18.37 1.27 11.02
CA ALA A 298 -17.93 0.50 12.18
C ALA A 298 -19.07 0.06 13.11
N ARG A 299 -20.20 0.79 13.13
CA ARG A 299 -21.37 0.45 13.95
C ARG A 299 -22.27 -0.57 13.25
N ASP A 300 -22.54 -0.34 11.98
CA ASP A 300 -23.42 -1.17 11.16
C ASP A 300 -22.68 -1.62 9.88
N PRO A 301 -21.75 -2.58 9.99
CA PRO A 301 -20.95 -3.04 8.86
C PRO A 301 -21.84 -3.67 7.78
N GLY A 302 -21.85 -3.06 6.59
CA GLY A 302 -22.53 -3.52 5.36
C GLY A 302 -24.06 -3.46 5.33
N VAL A 303 -24.64 -2.44 5.97
CA VAL A 303 -25.90 -1.89 5.48
C VAL A 303 -25.57 -1.11 4.19
N GLU A 304 -26.14 -1.50 3.05
CA GLU A 304 -26.12 -0.67 1.83
C GLU A 304 -26.73 0.68 2.19
N HIS A 305 -25.92 1.73 2.14
CA HIS A 305 -26.40 3.08 2.34
C HIS A 305 -26.85 3.66 1.00
N GLU A 306 -27.87 4.54 1.00
CA GLU A 306 -28.40 5.17 -0.24
C GLU A 306 -27.29 5.77 -1.13
N GLU A 307 -26.21 6.26 -0.52
CA GLU A 307 -25.01 6.78 -1.19
C GLU A 307 -24.27 5.74 -2.06
N ASP A 308 -24.26 4.46 -1.66
CA ASP A 308 -23.64 3.36 -2.40
C ASP A 308 -24.57 2.85 -3.52
N ALA A 309 -25.88 2.91 -3.32
CA ALA A 309 -26.89 2.49 -4.32
C ALA A 309 -26.86 3.36 -5.60
N GLU A 310 -26.64 4.68 -5.47
CA GLU A 310 -26.41 5.57 -6.62
C GLU A 310 -25.12 5.24 -7.37
N LEU A 311 -24.09 4.75 -6.67
CA LEU A 311 -22.83 4.32 -7.27
C LEU A 311 -23.04 3.11 -8.19
N HIS A 312 -23.73 2.09 -7.67
CA HIS A 312 -24.00 0.85 -8.41
C HIS A 312 -24.91 1.08 -9.62
N ALA A 313 -25.88 2.00 -9.52
CA ALA A 313 -26.80 2.34 -10.62
C ALA A 313 -26.11 3.00 -11.83
N HIS A 314 -24.97 3.65 -11.65
CA HIS A 314 -24.19 4.26 -12.75
C HIS A 314 -23.14 3.31 -13.37
N THR A 315 -22.85 2.17 -12.73
CA THR A 315 -21.91 1.15 -13.22
C THR A 315 -22.56 -0.09 -13.85
N ALA A 316 -23.89 -0.22 -13.75
CA ALA A 316 -24.69 -1.26 -14.43
C ALA A 316 -25.04 -0.84 -15.87
#